data_AF-A0A8J6Y0Z0-F1
#
_entry.id   AF-A0A8J6Y0Z0-F1
#
_cell.length_a   1.000
_cell.length_b   1.000
_cell.length_c   1.000
_cell.angle_alpha   90.00
_cell.angle_beta   90.00
_cell.angle_gamma   90.00
#
_symmetry.space_group_name_H-M   'P 1'
#
loop_
_entity.id
_entity.type
_entity.pdbx_description
1 polymer ?
#
loop_
_entity_poly.entity_id
_entity_poly.type
_entity_poly.pdbx_seq_one_letter_code
_entity_poly.pdbx_strand_id
1 'polypeptide(L)'
;MMQVRSPVDWFAKRYHVLLLRRALGRCFEILRYAVVHPRKMQRFHVVSAQRNMGDVAVNCLQSVYDQKYPSDLFRHIFIDDASTDDTATLVEAWLLDHPDHRVEFIRRSDRLGMLANNLKGFELAEEDSVGIELNGDDWLPDPGVLRFLNKVYSGEDVWMTYNTLRQTDGTILFQVPPPRAVRRNRSFRQEPWTTSHLRTFR
;
A
#
# COMPACT_ATOMS: atom_id res chain seq x y z
N MET A 1 3.87 34.73 -43.10
CA MET A 1 3.57 35.09 -41.69
C MET A 1 3.27 33.80 -40.94
N MET A 2 4.29 33.12 -40.40
CA MET A 2 4.12 31.88 -39.64
C MET A 2 3.85 32.24 -38.17
N GLN A 3 2.66 31.92 -37.68
CA GLN A 3 2.33 32.03 -36.26
C GLN A 3 3.21 31.07 -35.46
N VAL A 4 4.13 31.64 -34.67
CA VAL A 4 4.89 30.91 -33.66
C VAL A 4 3.90 30.54 -32.55
N ARG A 5 3.56 29.25 -32.45
CA ARG A 5 2.71 28.73 -31.37
C ARG A 5 3.43 28.92 -30.03
N SER A 6 2.72 29.43 -29.03
CA SER A 6 3.31 29.67 -27.70
C SER A 6 3.79 28.34 -27.08
N PRO A 7 4.94 28.32 -26.40
CA PRO A 7 5.44 27.13 -25.68
C PRO A 7 4.43 26.55 -24.67
N VAL A 8 3.53 27.40 -24.17
CA VAL A 8 2.51 27.06 -23.16
C VAL A 8 1.43 26.14 -23.75
N ASP A 9 0.98 26.41 -24.98
CA ASP A 9 -0.03 25.58 -25.67
C ASP A 9 0.47 24.18 -26.03
N TRP A 10 1.77 24.07 -26.27
CA TRP A 10 2.43 22.79 -26.57
C TRP A 10 2.56 21.91 -25.33
N PHE A 11 2.93 22.49 -24.18
CA PHE A 11 2.96 21.78 -22.90
C PHE A 11 1.56 21.35 -22.43
N ALA A 12 0.56 22.24 -22.54
CA ALA A 12 -0.81 21.94 -22.14
C ALA A 12 -1.42 20.77 -22.94
N LYS A 13 -1.23 20.73 -24.28
CA LYS A 13 -1.71 19.62 -25.11
C LYS A 13 -1.04 18.29 -24.77
N ARG A 14 0.27 18.28 -24.47
CA ARG A 14 0.97 17.06 -24.03
C ARG A 14 0.50 16.60 -22.64
N TYR A 15 0.24 17.53 -21.73
CA TYR A 15 -0.31 17.23 -20.41
C TYR A 15 -1.73 16.63 -20.50
N HIS A 16 -2.60 17.20 -21.34
CA HIS A 16 -3.94 16.66 -21.58
C HIS A 16 -3.89 15.26 -22.21
N VAL A 17 -3.02 15.03 -23.20
CA VAL A 17 -2.83 13.70 -23.80
C VAL A 17 -2.28 12.70 -22.79
N LEU A 18 -1.37 13.12 -21.90
CA LEU A 18 -0.85 12.29 -20.82
C LEU A 18 -1.94 11.95 -19.80
N LEU A 19 -2.77 12.91 -19.40
CA LEU A 19 -3.90 12.72 -18.49
C LEU A 19 -4.97 11.80 -19.09
N LEU A 20 -5.30 11.96 -20.38
CA LEU A 20 -6.23 11.08 -21.10
C LEU A 20 -5.68 9.66 -21.22
N ARG A 21 -4.41 9.49 -21.60
CA ARG A 21 -3.76 8.17 -21.63
C ARG A 21 -3.72 7.52 -20.24
N ARG A 22 -3.56 8.31 -19.17
CA ARG A 22 -3.62 7.85 -17.77
C ARG A 22 -5.02 7.46 -17.34
N ALA A 23 -6.04 8.24 -17.69
CA ALA A 23 -7.44 7.92 -17.41
C ALA A 23 -7.85 6.64 -18.15
N LEU A 24 -7.56 6.56 -19.44
CA LEU A 24 -7.80 5.35 -20.24
C LEU A 24 -7.03 4.14 -19.69
N GLY A 25 -5.75 4.29 -19.36
CA GLY A 25 -4.96 3.21 -18.76
C GLY A 25 -5.54 2.68 -17.44
N ARG A 26 -6.02 3.58 -16.56
CA ARG A 26 -6.74 3.20 -15.34
C ARG A 26 -8.05 2.48 -15.66
N CYS A 27 -8.84 2.97 -16.60
CA CYS A 27 -10.06 2.28 -17.04
C CYS A 27 -9.77 0.88 -17.57
N PHE A 28 -8.70 0.72 -18.37
CA PHE A 28 -8.27 -0.60 -18.85
C PHE A 28 -7.86 -1.54 -17.73
N GLU A 29 -7.10 -1.07 -16.73
CA GLU A 29 -6.74 -1.88 -15.56
C GLU A 29 -7.96 -2.24 -14.71
N ILE A 30 -8.88 -1.30 -14.47
CA ILE A 30 -10.14 -1.57 -13.77
C ILE A 30 -10.94 -2.64 -14.52
N LEU A 31 -11.10 -2.51 -15.84
CA LEU A 31 -11.81 -3.48 -16.67
C LEU A 31 -11.09 -4.84 -16.69
N ARG A 32 -9.76 -4.84 -16.75
CA ARG A 32 -8.94 -6.06 -16.68
C ARG A 32 -9.24 -6.82 -15.40
N TYR A 33 -9.21 -6.16 -14.25
CA TYR A 33 -9.48 -6.82 -12.97
C TYR A 33 -10.98 -7.02 -12.67
N ALA A 34 -11.88 -6.36 -13.41
CA ALA A 34 -13.32 -6.62 -13.31
C ALA A 34 -13.66 -8.05 -13.73
N VAL A 35 -12.96 -8.61 -14.72
CA VAL A 35 -13.20 -9.97 -15.25
C VAL A 35 -12.32 -11.06 -14.62
N VAL A 36 -11.38 -10.69 -13.73
CA VAL A 36 -10.55 -11.66 -12.99
C VAL A 36 -11.37 -12.27 -11.86
N HIS A 37 -11.50 -13.60 -11.90
CA HIS A 37 -12.17 -14.43 -10.90
C HIS A 37 -11.16 -15.40 -10.28
N PRO A 38 -10.57 -15.06 -9.12
CA PRO A 38 -9.60 -15.92 -8.45
C PRO A 38 -10.20 -17.29 -8.11
N ARG A 39 -9.48 -18.37 -8.43
CA ARG A 39 -9.88 -19.74 -8.07
C ARG A 39 -9.64 -20.08 -6.60
N LYS A 40 -8.67 -19.39 -5.99
CA LYS A 40 -8.28 -19.50 -4.59
C LYS A 40 -8.18 -18.10 -3.99
N MET A 41 -8.59 -17.97 -2.73
CA MET A 41 -8.39 -16.76 -1.94
C MET A 41 -7.00 -16.80 -1.31
N GLN A 42 -6.24 -15.71 -1.45
CA GLN A 42 -4.92 -15.55 -0.86
C GLN A 42 -5.02 -15.27 0.63
N ARG A 43 -4.00 -15.69 1.40
CA ARG A 43 -3.81 -15.18 2.76
C ARG A 43 -3.02 -13.90 2.71
N PHE A 44 -3.38 -12.92 3.53
CA PHE A 44 -2.65 -11.66 3.64
C PHE A 44 -2.02 -11.48 5.03
N HIS A 45 -0.74 -11.14 5.03
CA HIS A 45 0.01 -10.82 6.25
C HIS A 45 0.38 -9.34 6.23
N VAL A 46 -0.40 -8.53 6.93
CA VAL A 46 -0.20 -7.08 7.00
C VAL A 46 0.78 -6.77 8.11
N VAL A 47 1.81 -5.99 7.82
CA VAL A 47 2.76 -5.48 8.82
C VAL A 47 2.73 -3.97 8.79
N SER A 48 2.51 -3.39 9.96
CA SER A 48 2.59 -1.95 10.20
C SER A 48 3.46 -1.67 11.40
N ALA A 49 4.48 -0.85 11.21
CA ALA A 49 5.29 -0.32 12.27
C ALA A 49 5.11 1.20 12.33
N GLN A 50 5.10 1.75 13.54
CA GLN A 50 4.94 3.18 13.77
C GLN A 50 5.69 3.64 15.03
N ARG A 51 5.85 4.96 15.14
CA ARG A 51 6.28 5.61 16.38
C ARG A 51 5.64 6.98 16.50
N ASN A 52 5.02 7.26 17.64
CA ASN A 52 4.43 8.56 17.97
C ASN A 52 3.40 9.05 16.92
N MET A 53 2.43 8.20 16.59
CA MET A 53 1.43 8.49 15.55
C MET A 53 0.05 8.86 16.08
N GLY A 54 -0.18 8.75 17.38
CA GLY A 54 -1.45 9.08 18.03
C GLY A 54 -2.65 8.45 17.30
N ASP A 55 -3.65 9.27 16.97
CA ASP A 55 -4.87 8.85 16.28
C ASP A 55 -4.61 8.26 14.88
N VAL A 56 -3.50 8.61 14.22
CA VAL A 56 -3.19 8.07 12.88
C VAL A 56 -2.91 6.57 12.96
N ALA A 57 -2.32 6.09 14.06
CA ALA A 57 -2.16 4.65 14.30
C ALA A 57 -3.51 3.93 14.36
N VAL A 58 -4.50 4.56 14.98
CA VAL A 58 -5.87 4.02 15.06
C VAL A 58 -6.53 3.98 13.69
N ASN A 59 -6.34 5.02 12.86
CA ASN A 59 -6.81 5.01 11.47
C ASN A 59 -6.19 3.87 10.65
N CYS A 60 -4.90 3.59 10.85
CA CYS A 60 -4.24 2.46 10.21
C CYS A 60 -4.90 1.13 10.61
N LEU A 61 -5.07 0.89 11.92
CA LEU A 61 -5.74 -0.31 12.46
C LEU A 61 -7.15 -0.47 11.90
N GLN A 62 -7.95 0.59 11.98
CA GLN A 62 -9.33 0.60 11.50
C GLN A 62 -9.41 0.26 10.00
N SER A 63 -8.51 0.82 9.19
CA SER A 63 -8.54 0.60 7.73
C SER A 63 -8.26 -0.84 7.31
N VAL A 64 -7.46 -1.58 8.11
CA VAL A 64 -7.19 -3.01 7.90
C VAL A 64 -8.35 -3.85 8.45
N TYR A 65 -8.87 -3.49 9.62
CA TYR A 65 -10.04 -4.14 10.22
C TYR A 65 -11.30 -4.05 9.33
N ASP A 66 -11.53 -2.89 8.71
CA ASP A 66 -12.69 -2.64 7.84
C ASP A 66 -12.62 -3.38 6.50
N GLN A 67 -11.53 -4.10 6.20
CA GLN A 67 -11.40 -4.83 4.95
C GLN A 67 -12.49 -5.90 4.84
N LYS A 68 -13.31 -5.78 3.79
CA LYS A 68 -14.36 -6.73 3.46
C LYS A 68 -13.76 -7.96 2.77
N TYR A 69 -13.00 -8.74 3.52
CA TYR A 69 -12.32 -9.98 3.13
C TYR A 69 -12.56 -11.03 4.22
N PRO A 70 -12.54 -12.35 3.94
CA PRO A 70 -12.69 -13.36 4.99
C PRO A 70 -11.66 -13.14 6.10
N SER A 71 -12.12 -12.97 7.34
CA SER A 71 -11.30 -12.55 8.48
C SER A 71 -10.32 -13.61 8.97
N ASP A 72 -10.47 -14.86 8.51
CA ASP A 72 -9.52 -15.96 8.72
C ASP A 72 -8.40 -16.00 7.67
N LEU A 73 -8.50 -15.18 6.63
CA LEU A 73 -7.52 -15.10 5.55
C LEU A 73 -6.65 -13.85 5.61
N PHE A 74 -6.72 -13.06 6.68
CA PHE A 74 -5.73 -12.02 6.92
C PHE A 74 -5.46 -11.81 8.40
N ARG A 75 -4.27 -11.30 8.69
CA ARG A 75 -3.84 -10.87 10.02
C ARG A 75 -3.00 -9.61 9.93
N HIS A 76 -2.90 -8.89 11.04
CA HIS A 76 -2.18 -7.62 11.11
C HIS A 76 -1.17 -7.64 12.25
N ILE A 77 0.11 -7.60 11.94
CA ILE A 77 1.16 -7.35 12.94
C ILE A 77 1.31 -5.85 13.06
N PHE A 78 0.96 -5.30 14.23
CA PHE A 78 1.05 -3.88 14.51
C PHE A 78 2.15 -3.63 15.55
N ILE A 79 3.19 -2.90 15.19
CA ILE A 79 4.39 -2.74 16.01
C ILE A 79 4.55 -1.28 16.43
N ASP A 80 4.58 -1.05 17.73
CA ASP A 80 4.94 0.24 18.33
C ASP A 80 6.45 0.28 18.61
N ASP A 81 7.17 1.15 17.91
CA ASP A 81 8.64 1.30 17.99
C ASP A 81 9.07 2.21 19.15
N ALA A 82 8.66 1.84 20.37
CA ALA A 82 8.91 2.60 21.59
C ALA A 82 8.37 4.04 21.48
N SER A 83 7.06 4.16 21.29
CA SER A 83 6.39 5.46 21.36
C SER A 83 6.44 6.02 22.77
N THR A 84 6.56 7.35 22.82
CA THR A 84 6.68 8.13 24.06
C THR A 84 5.46 9.02 24.31
N ASP A 85 4.54 9.06 23.36
CA ASP A 85 3.23 9.71 23.47
C ASP A 85 2.13 8.68 23.78
N ASP A 86 0.87 9.10 23.71
CA ASP A 86 -0.28 8.28 24.06
C ASP A 86 -0.65 7.22 22.99
N THR A 87 0.18 7.04 21.94
CA THR A 87 -0.13 6.11 20.84
C THR A 87 -0.41 4.69 21.34
N ALA A 88 0.42 4.17 22.25
CA ALA A 88 0.23 2.82 22.78
C ALA A 88 -1.12 2.66 23.51
N THR A 89 -1.51 3.67 24.30
CA THR A 89 -2.78 3.68 25.02
C THR A 89 -3.97 3.73 24.07
N LEU A 90 -3.90 4.52 22.99
CA LEU A 90 -4.94 4.59 21.98
C LEU A 90 -5.11 3.25 21.24
N VAL A 91 -4.00 2.60 20.89
CA VAL A 91 -4.00 1.27 20.27
C VAL A 91 -4.60 0.23 21.21
N GLU A 92 -4.16 0.20 22.47
CA GLU A 92 -4.68 -0.74 23.48
C GLU A 92 -6.19 -0.56 23.70
N ALA A 93 -6.69 0.67 23.77
CA ALA A 93 -8.11 0.96 23.85
C ALA A 93 -8.88 0.45 22.61
N TRP A 94 -8.36 0.70 21.41
CA TRP A 94 -8.97 0.22 20.18
C TRP A 94 -9.05 -1.31 20.14
N LEU A 95 -8.01 -2.03 20.60
CA LEU A 95 -8.01 -3.49 20.66
C LEU A 95 -9.10 -4.02 21.61
N LEU A 96 -9.30 -3.38 22.76
CA LEU A 96 -10.36 -3.74 23.71
C LEU A 96 -11.76 -3.54 23.13
N ASP A 97 -11.96 -2.48 22.35
CA ASP A 97 -13.23 -2.16 21.71
C ASP A 97 -13.56 -3.07 20.50
N HIS A 98 -12.57 -3.80 19.98
CA HIS A 98 -12.70 -4.68 18.80
C HIS A 98 -12.27 -6.12 19.11
N PRO A 99 -12.99 -6.86 19.97
CA PRO A 99 -12.56 -8.18 20.45
C PRO A 99 -12.41 -9.26 19.36
N ASP A 100 -12.99 -9.04 18.19
CA ASP A 100 -12.87 -9.88 17.01
C ASP A 100 -11.77 -9.44 16.04
N HIS A 101 -10.90 -8.51 16.44
CA HIS A 101 -9.74 -8.10 15.64
C HIS A 101 -8.80 -9.29 15.31
N ARG A 102 -7.94 -9.09 14.32
CA ARG A 102 -6.86 -10.04 13.95
C ARG A 102 -5.48 -9.41 14.09
N VAL A 103 -5.38 -8.46 15.00
CA VAL A 103 -4.17 -7.71 15.30
C VAL A 103 -3.32 -8.46 16.33
N GLU A 104 -2.04 -8.67 16.02
CA GLU A 104 -1.01 -8.95 17.02
C GLU A 104 -0.26 -7.65 17.28
N PHE A 105 -0.49 -7.07 18.47
CA PHE A 105 0.17 -5.83 18.88
C PHE A 105 1.49 -6.12 19.61
N ILE A 106 2.58 -5.57 19.09
CA ILE A 106 3.92 -5.72 19.65
C ILE A 106 4.44 -4.35 20.06
N ARG A 107 4.62 -4.14 21.36
CA ARG A 107 5.21 -2.91 21.90
C ARG A 107 6.69 -3.13 22.23
N ARG A 108 7.57 -2.27 21.70
CA ARG A 108 9.00 -2.31 22.03
C ARG A 108 9.34 -1.42 23.21
N SER A 109 10.35 -1.86 23.97
CA SER A 109 11.02 -1.06 24.99
C SER A 109 11.97 -0.03 24.36
N ASP A 110 12.66 -0.43 23.29
CA ASP A 110 13.72 0.35 22.65
C ASP A 110 13.39 0.61 21.18
N ARG A 111 13.76 1.80 20.70
CA ARG A 111 13.57 2.22 19.31
C ARG A 111 14.57 1.49 18.41
N LEU A 112 14.08 0.60 17.54
CA LEU A 112 14.89 -0.13 16.57
C LEU A 112 14.73 0.40 15.13
N GLY A 113 13.69 1.18 14.87
CA GLY A 113 13.40 1.77 13.58
C GLY A 113 12.64 0.84 12.62
N MET A 114 12.11 1.45 11.55
CA MET A 114 11.17 0.84 10.61
C MET A 114 11.67 -0.49 10.02
N LEU A 115 12.93 -0.56 9.57
CA LEU A 115 13.46 -1.76 8.92
C LEU A 115 13.49 -2.97 9.87
N ALA A 116 13.98 -2.79 11.09
CA ALA A 116 14.04 -3.85 12.09
C ALA A 116 12.64 -4.32 12.50
N ASN A 117 11.68 -3.40 12.57
CA ASN A 117 10.29 -3.73 12.87
C ASN A 117 9.60 -4.46 11.73
N ASN A 118 9.72 -3.97 10.50
CA ASN A 118 9.13 -4.65 9.34
C ASN A 118 9.72 -6.04 9.17
N LEU A 119 11.04 -6.21 9.32
CA LEU A 119 11.68 -7.53 9.29
C LEU A 119 11.07 -8.45 10.37
N LYS A 120 11.00 -7.97 11.62
CA LYS A 120 10.40 -8.76 12.71
C LYS A 120 8.94 -9.12 12.43
N GLY A 121 8.17 -8.21 11.86
CA GLY A 121 6.77 -8.45 11.54
C GLY A 121 6.60 -9.50 10.44
N PHE A 122 7.43 -9.47 9.40
CA PHE A 122 7.39 -10.45 8.31
C PHE A 122 7.98 -11.81 8.68
N GLU A 123 8.89 -11.88 9.66
CA GLU A 123 9.34 -13.16 10.24
C GLU A 123 8.19 -13.97 10.88
N LEU A 124 7.09 -13.32 11.25
CA LEU A 124 5.89 -13.95 11.81
C LEU A 124 4.87 -14.38 10.74
N ALA A 125 5.18 -14.16 9.46
CA ALA A 125 4.30 -14.49 8.36
C ALA A 125 4.17 -16.02 8.20
N GLU A 126 2.96 -16.47 7.90
CA GLU A 126 2.72 -17.85 7.49
C GLU A 126 3.31 -18.08 6.08
N GLU A 127 3.74 -19.31 5.82
CA GLU A 127 4.12 -19.73 4.46
C GLU A 127 2.99 -19.44 3.46
N ASP A 128 3.36 -19.11 2.22
CA ASP A 128 2.46 -18.74 1.12
C ASP A 128 1.53 -17.52 1.36
N SER A 129 1.70 -16.78 2.47
CA SER A 129 0.97 -15.53 2.67
C SER A 129 1.54 -14.40 1.80
N VAL A 130 0.66 -13.55 1.28
CA VAL A 130 1.05 -12.32 0.60
C VAL A 130 1.34 -11.27 1.67
N GLY A 131 2.59 -10.86 1.77
CA GLY A 131 3.04 -9.79 2.67
C GLY A 131 2.54 -8.43 2.19
N ILE A 132 2.08 -7.60 3.12
CA ILE A 132 1.65 -6.21 2.89
C ILE A 132 2.42 -5.30 3.85
N GLU A 133 3.25 -4.41 3.32
CA GLU A 133 3.92 -3.35 4.08
C GLU A 133 3.06 -2.07 4.03
N LEU A 134 2.28 -1.87 5.09
CA LEU A 134 1.47 -0.67 5.31
C LEU A 134 2.11 0.11 6.45
N ASN A 135 2.68 1.29 6.20
CA ASN A 135 3.24 2.07 7.30
C ASN A 135 2.14 2.44 8.30
N GLY A 136 2.47 2.46 9.60
CA GLY A 136 1.46 2.77 10.62
C GLY A 136 1.10 4.26 10.72
N ASP A 137 1.64 5.11 9.84
CA ASP A 137 1.20 6.49 9.58
C ASP A 137 0.37 6.64 8.29
N ASP A 138 0.07 5.52 7.61
CA ASP A 138 -0.77 5.42 6.42
C ASP A 138 -2.03 4.58 6.72
N TRP A 139 -2.98 4.55 5.77
CA TRP A 139 -4.16 3.68 5.86
C TRP A 139 -4.65 3.23 4.49
N LEU A 140 -5.41 2.14 4.46
CA LEU A 140 -6.05 1.65 3.25
C LEU A 140 -7.24 2.55 2.88
N PRO A 141 -7.36 3.01 1.62
CA PRO A 141 -8.36 4.01 1.24
C PRO A 141 -9.76 3.43 1.03
N ASP A 142 -9.90 2.10 0.94
CA ASP A 142 -11.17 1.44 0.62
C ASP A 142 -11.26 0.05 1.29
N PRO A 143 -12.44 -0.37 1.80
CA PRO A 143 -12.68 -1.71 2.34
C PRO A 143 -12.46 -2.88 1.36
N GLY A 144 -12.30 -2.62 0.07
CA GLY A 144 -12.12 -3.59 -1.00
C GLY A 144 -10.68 -3.84 -1.42
N VAL A 145 -9.69 -3.25 -0.76
CA VAL A 145 -8.27 -3.36 -1.17
C VAL A 145 -7.79 -4.81 -1.15
N LEU A 146 -8.07 -5.58 -0.08
CA LEU A 146 -7.64 -6.99 -0.04
C LEU A 146 -8.29 -7.85 -1.14
N ARG A 147 -9.56 -7.60 -1.48
CA ARG A 147 -10.20 -8.28 -2.62
C ARG A 147 -9.56 -7.92 -3.95
N PHE A 148 -9.15 -6.66 -4.12
CA PHE A 148 -8.42 -6.25 -5.31
C PHE A 148 -7.06 -6.93 -5.38
N LEU A 149 -6.29 -6.92 -4.29
CA LEU A 149 -5.00 -7.61 -4.22
C LEU A 149 -5.14 -9.12 -4.46
N ASN A 150 -6.22 -9.74 -4.00
CA ASN A 150 -6.49 -11.16 -4.27
C ASN A 150 -6.61 -11.45 -5.78
N LYS A 151 -7.20 -10.54 -6.54
CA LYS A 151 -7.23 -10.62 -8.01
C LYS A 151 -5.86 -10.41 -8.62
N VAL A 152 -5.07 -9.47 -8.08
CA VAL A 152 -3.70 -9.21 -8.54
C VAL A 152 -2.81 -10.45 -8.35
N TYR A 153 -2.81 -11.02 -7.14
CA TYR A 153 -2.01 -12.19 -6.78
C TYR A 153 -2.59 -13.53 -7.23
N SER A 154 -3.77 -13.55 -7.86
CA SER A 154 -4.20 -14.73 -8.63
C SER A 154 -3.40 -14.93 -9.92
N GLY A 155 -2.62 -13.92 -10.34
CA GLY A 155 -1.65 -14.06 -11.42
C GLY A 155 -0.42 -14.82 -10.96
N GLU A 156 -0.06 -15.90 -11.68
CA GLU A 156 1.05 -16.78 -11.32
C GLU A 156 2.42 -16.08 -11.39
N ASP A 157 2.55 -15.00 -12.16
CA ASP A 157 3.81 -14.27 -12.37
C ASP A 157 3.97 -13.01 -11.51
N VAL A 158 3.11 -12.81 -10.50
CA VAL A 158 3.19 -11.62 -9.63
C VAL A 158 4.00 -11.93 -8.37
N TRP A 159 5.17 -11.30 -8.26
CA TRP A 159 6.07 -11.42 -7.11
C TRP A 159 5.96 -10.24 -6.14
N MET A 160 5.74 -9.04 -6.68
CA MET A 160 5.66 -7.82 -5.88
C MET A 160 4.83 -6.78 -6.61
N THR A 161 4.10 -5.96 -5.84
CA THR A 161 3.51 -4.73 -6.33
C THR A 161 4.00 -3.53 -5.51
N TYR A 162 4.01 -2.37 -6.16
CA TYR A 162 4.13 -1.06 -5.56
C TYR A 162 2.98 -0.23 -6.10
N ASN A 163 2.51 0.73 -5.32
CA ASN A 163 1.27 1.42 -5.62
C ASN A 163 1.44 2.94 -5.57
N THR A 164 0.29 3.57 -5.78
CA THR A 164 0.14 5.01 -5.77
C THR A 164 -0.20 5.50 -4.37
N LEU A 165 0.65 6.39 -3.86
CA LEU A 165 0.39 7.12 -2.64
C LEU A 165 -0.50 8.33 -2.92
N ARG A 166 -1.58 8.43 -2.16
CA ARG A 166 -2.50 9.57 -2.12
C ARG A 166 -2.41 10.22 -0.75
N GLN A 167 -2.12 11.51 -0.72
CA GLN A 167 -2.09 12.32 0.49
C GLN A 167 -3.51 12.64 0.98
N THR A 168 -3.60 13.11 2.22
CA THR A 168 -4.86 13.45 2.89
C THR A 168 -5.65 14.56 2.21
N ASP A 169 -4.96 15.52 1.58
CA ASP A 169 -5.54 16.58 0.75
C ASP A 169 -6.03 16.08 -0.62
N GLY A 170 -5.84 14.80 -0.92
CA GLY A 170 -6.18 14.16 -2.18
C GLY A 170 -5.10 14.22 -3.25
N THR A 171 -3.97 14.88 -2.99
CA THR A 171 -2.82 14.95 -3.89
C THR A 171 -2.25 13.55 -4.13
N ILE A 172 -1.86 13.27 -5.37
CA ILE A 172 -1.33 11.97 -5.75
C ILE A 172 0.14 12.10 -6.15
N LEU A 173 1.03 11.44 -5.40
CA LEU A 173 2.48 11.62 -5.52
C LEU A 173 3.13 10.64 -6.51
N PHE A 174 2.72 9.36 -6.52
CA PHE A 174 3.42 8.30 -7.26
C PHE A 174 2.49 7.49 -8.18
N GLN A 175 2.24 7.97 -9.39
CA GLN A 175 1.32 7.31 -10.33
C GLN A 175 1.98 6.59 -11.51
N VAL A 176 3.30 6.73 -11.67
CA VAL A 176 3.96 6.31 -12.90
C VAL A 176 4.81 5.09 -12.63
N PRO A 177 4.54 3.95 -13.29
CA PRO A 177 5.43 2.79 -13.16
C PRO A 177 6.81 3.15 -13.71
N PRO A 178 7.90 2.54 -13.19
CA PRO A 178 9.22 2.70 -13.76
C PRO A 178 9.20 2.50 -15.28
N PRO A 179 9.96 3.31 -16.04
CA PRO A 179 9.98 3.23 -17.50
C PRO A 179 10.24 1.79 -17.98
N ARG A 180 9.69 1.45 -19.15
CA ARG A 180 9.83 0.08 -19.71
C ARG A 180 11.29 -0.33 -19.88
N ALA A 181 12.18 0.60 -20.22
CA ALA A 181 13.62 0.35 -20.32
C ALA A 181 14.22 -0.08 -18.98
N VAL A 182 13.89 0.63 -17.90
CA VAL A 182 14.33 0.32 -16.53
C VAL A 182 13.89 -1.08 -16.11
N ARG A 183 12.63 -1.43 -16.38
CA ARG A 183 12.09 -2.76 -16.08
C ARG A 183 12.77 -3.87 -16.87
N ARG A 184 13.00 -3.65 -18.18
CA ARG A 184 13.66 -4.64 -19.05
C ARG A 184 15.13 -4.84 -18.68
N ASN A 185 15.83 -3.77 -18.35
CA ASN A 185 17.26 -3.80 -18.05
C ASN A 185 17.56 -4.06 -16.56
N ARG A 186 16.52 -4.15 -15.71
CA ARG A 186 16.62 -4.31 -14.25
C ARG A 186 17.46 -3.21 -13.59
N SER A 187 17.51 -2.01 -14.19
CA SER A 187 18.37 -0.89 -13.75
C SER A 187 17.72 0.00 -12.68
N PHE A 188 16.80 -0.55 -11.87
CA PHE A 188 16.01 0.23 -10.91
C PHE A 188 16.83 1.06 -9.92
N ARG A 189 18.05 0.62 -9.58
CA ARG A 189 18.96 1.32 -8.65
C ARG A 189 19.77 2.44 -9.29
N GLN A 190 19.72 2.57 -10.61
CA GLN A 190 20.44 3.59 -11.39
C GLN A 190 19.54 4.78 -11.75
N GLU A 191 18.26 4.70 -11.41
CA GLU A 191 17.24 5.66 -11.76
C GLU A 191 16.71 6.34 -10.50
N PRO A 192 16.14 7.56 -10.61
CA PRO A 192 15.43 8.17 -9.50
C PRO A 192 14.35 7.25 -8.94
N TRP A 193 14.08 7.38 -7.65
CA TRP A 193 13.06 6.60 -6.98
C TRP A 193 11.66 6.97 -7.50
N THR A 194 10.89 5.99 -7.99
CA THR A 194 9.57 6.21 -8.61
C THR A 194 8.46 5.30 -8.07
N THR A 195 8.70 4.53 -7.00
CA THR A 195 7.74 3.56 -6.44
C THR A 195 7.34 3.97 -5.04
N SER A 196 6.12 3.69 -4.60
CA SER A 196 5.68 4.03 -3.25
C SER A 196 4.86 2.91 -2.63
N HIS A 197 4.45 3.12 -1.37
CA HIS A 197 3.40 2.36 -0.70
C HIS A 197 2.10 2.43 -1.52
N LEU A 198 1.20 1.46 -1.42
CA LEU A 198 1.32 0.18 -0.71
C LEU A 198 2.28 -0.80 -1.41
N ARG A 199 3.22 -1.39 -0.66
CA ARG A 199 4.08 -2.46 -1.17
C ARG A 199 3.54 -3.79 -0.71
N THR A 200 3.48 -4.74 -1.62
CA THR A 200 3.02 -6.11 -1.32
C THR A 200 3.91 -7.11 -2.04
N PHE A 201 4.06 -8.32 -1.52
CA PHE A 201 4.92 -9.34 -2.12
C PHE A 201 4.50 -10.77 -1.76
N ARG A 202 4.95 -11.73 -2.56
CA ARG A 202 4.82 -13.18 -2.39
C ARG A 202 6.20 -13.82 -2.53
#